data_AF-A0A8X6J5P6-F1
#
_entry.id   AF-A0A8X6J5P6-F1
#
_cell.length_a   1.000
_cell.length_b   1.000
_cell.length_c   1.000
_cell.angle_alpha   90.00
_cell.angle_beta   90.00
_cell.angle_gamma   90.00
#
_symmetry.space_group_name_H-M   'P 1'
#
loop_
_entity.id
_entity.type
_entity.pdbx_description
1 polymer ?
#
loop_
_entity_poly.entity_id
_entity_poly.type
_entity_poly.pdbx_seq_one_letter_code
_entity_poly.pdbx_strand_id
1 'polypeptide(L)'
;MSSENFKELDIVIFGASGCVGYSVVEEIANCNEAAEIKWAIAGRNIKSLREVLVTVQDYSGNKSDITNIPIIVADVGNSSSIIEMCKRTKLLLNCVGPYNEFGGEEIVSACIECKTHCIDLSAEIRVNIF
;
A
#
# COMPACT_ATOMS: atom_id res chain seq x y z
N MET A 1 -18.91 24.18 4.72
CA MET A 1 -17.63 24.02 4.01
C MET A 1 -17.01 22.75 4.53
N SER A 2 -17.09 21.65 3.78
CA SER A 2 -16.38 20.42 4.13
C SER A 2 -14.89 20.73 4.08
N SER A 3 -14.20 20.66 5.21
CA SER A 3 -12.75 20.63 5.27
C SER A 3 -12.27 19.53 4.32
N GLU A 4 -11.60 19.90 3.23
CA GLU A 4 -10.93 18.90 2.39
C GLU A 4 -9.96 18.13 3.27
N ASN A 5 -10.15 16.82 3.34
CA ASN A 5 -9.27 15.94 4.10
C ASN A 5 -7.98 15.81 3.29
N PHE A 6 -7.03 16.71 3.52
CA PHE A 6 -5.76 16.72 2.80
C PHE A 6 -5.01 15.41 3.07
N LYS A 7 -4.93 14.57 2.04
CA LYS A 7 -4.13 13.34 2.06
C LYS A 7 -2.76 13.65 1.47
N GLU A 8 -1.71 13.36 2.21
CA GLU A 8 -0.33 13.62 1.80
C GLU A 8 0.18 12.66 0.71
N LEU A 9 -0.34 11.43 0.67
CA LEU A 9 0.06 10.37 -0.25
C LEU A 9 -1.08 10.08 -1.22
N ASP A 10 -0.74 10.07 -2.51
CA ASP A 10 -1.66 9.69 -3.57
C ASP A 10 -1.87 8.17 -3.56
N ILE A 11 -0.80 7.39 -3.41
CA ILE A 11 -0.84 5.92 -3.45
C ILE A 11 -0.05 5.32 -2.28
N VAL A 12 -0.61 4.31 -1.61
CA VAL A 12 0.15 3.45 -0.69
C VAL A 12 0.01 2.00 -1.11
N ILE A 13 1.14 1.31 -1.25
CA ILE A 13 1.19 -0.12 -1.56
C ILE A 13 1.33 -0.88 -0.24
N PHE A 14 0.25 -1.51 0.23
CA PHE A 14 0.25 -2.28 1.47
C PHE A 14 0.51 -3.76 1.20
N GLY A 15 1.45 -4.36 1.93
CA GLY A 15 1.94 -5.71 1.63
C GLY A 15 3.10 -5.71 0.62
N ALA A 16 3.88 -4.62 0.56
CA ALA A 16 4.91 -4.40 -0.46
C ALA A 16 6.05 -5.44 -0.47
N SER A 17 6.29 -6.15 0.63
CA SER A 17 7.28 -7.24 0.67
C SER A 17 6.71 -8.62 0.28
N GLY A 18 5.43 -8.70 -0.04
CA GLY A 18 4.80 -9.92 -0.58
C GLY A 18 5.09 -10.10 -2.06
N CYS A 19 4.84 -11.29 -2.59
CA CYS A 19 5.12 -11.62 -4.00
C CYS A 19 4.51 -10.60 -4.98
N VAL A 20 3.21 -10.31 -4.85
CA VAL A 20 2.56 -9.34 -5.74
C VAL A 20 2.92 -7.91 -5.39
N GLY A 21 2.99 -7.58 -4.10
CA GLY A 21 3.37 -6.24 -3.65
C GLY A 21 4.73 -5.81 -4.21
N TYR A 22 5.68 -6.74 -4.30
CA TYR A 22 7.00 -6.51 -4.90
C TYR A 22 6.90 -6.06 -6.36
N SER A 23 6.13 -6.79 -7.18
CA SER A 23 5.91 -6.43 -8.59
C SER A 23 5.18 -5.10 -8.75
N VAL A 24 4.23 -4.78 -7.85
CA VAL A 24 3.54 -3.49 -7.87
C VAL A 24 4.51 -2.34 -7.55
N VAL A 25 5.46 -2.54 -6.62
CA VAL A 25 6.51 -1.56 -6.31
C VAL A 25 7.43 -1.33 -7.51
N GLU A 26 7.82 -2.39 -8.21
CA GLU A 26 8.59 -2.28 -9.44
C GLU A 26 7.85 -1.47 -10.51
N GLU A 27 6.57 -1.77 -10.75
CA GLU A 27 5.82 -1.10 -11.81
C GLU A 27 5.52 0.37 -11.51
N ILE A 28 5.20 0.71 -10.26
CA ILE A 28 5.03 2.12 -9.92
C ILE A 28 6.38 2.85 -10.04
N ALA A 29 7.50 2.23 -9.65
CA ALA A 29 8.81 2.85 -9.79
C ALA A 29 9.13 3.17 -11.27
N ASN A 30 8.80 2.25 -12.19
CA ASN A 30 8.97 2.43 -13.63
C ASN A 30 8.02 3.47 -14.24
N CYS A 31 6.75 3.48 -13.83
CA CYS A 31 5.75 4.38 -14.40
C CYS A 31 5.83 5.81 -13.82
N ASN A 32 6.35 5.95 -12.60
CA ASN A 32 6.38 7.23 -11.90
C ASN A 32 7.50 8.17 -12.37
N GLU A 33 8.37 7.76 -13.29
CA GLU A 33 9.32 8.69 -13.92
C GLU A 33 8.61 9.83 -14.67
N ALA A 34 7.38 9.60 -15.14
CA ALA A 34 6.59 10.55 -15.91
C ALA A 34 5.44 11.20 -15.11
N ALA A 35 5.17 10.72 -13.90
CA ALA A 35 4.04 11.15 -13.09
C ALA A 35 4.57 11.56 -11.70
N GLU A 36 4.30 12.77 -11.23
CA GLU A 36 4.75 13.22 -9.90
C GLU A 36 3.87 12.63 -8.78
N ILE A 37 3.62 11.31 -8.80
CA ILE A 37 2.77 10.66 -7.80
C ILE A 37 3.54 10.60 -6.48
N LYS A 38 2.91 11.07 -5.40
CA LYS A 38 3.44 10.91 -4.05
C LYS A 38 3.01 9.55 -3.51
N TRP A 39 3.93 8.61 -3.44
CA TRP A 39 3.61 7.25 -3.00
C TRP A 39 4.46 6.77 -1.83
N ALA A 40 4.00 5.70 -1.18
CA ALA A 40 4.68 5.03 -0.09
C ALA A 40 4.49 3.52 -0.17
N ILE A 41 5.35 2.77 0.52
CA ILE A 41 5.16 1.34 0.75
C ILE A 41 4.80 1.07 2.21
N ALA A 42 3.99 0.05 2.45
CA ALA A 42 3.53 -0.29 3.78
C ALA A 42 3.58 -1.79 4.08
N GLY A 43 3.78 -2.11 5.35
CA GLY A 43 3.84 -3.49 5.85
C GLY A 43 4.33 -3.56 7.29
N ARG A 44 4.45 -4.78 7.83
CA ARG A 44 4.76 -5.01 9.24
C ARG A 44 6.24 -4.83 9.57
N ASN A 45 7.12 -5.20 8.64
CA ASN A 45 8.56 -5.26 8.87
C ASN A 45 9.29 -4.18 8.07
N ILE A 46 9.75 -3.14 8.77
CA ILE A 46 10.47 -2.01 8.16
C ILE A 46 11.75 -2.46 7.44
N LYS A 47 12.45 -3.49 7.94
CA LYS A 47 13.68 -3.99 7.32
C LYS A 47 13.37 -4.62 5.97
N SER A 48 12.36 -5.49 5.91
CA SER A 48 11.91 -6.10 4.64
C SER A 48 11.42 -5.05 3.64
N LEU A 49 10.72 -4.01 4.08
CA LEU A 49 10.29 -2.92 3.21
C LEU A 49 11.48 -2.13 2.63
N ARG A 50 12.52 -1.87 3.44
CA ARG A 50 13.75 -1.24 2.93
C ARG A 50 14.47 -2.13 1.93
N GLU A 51 14.53 -3.43 2.17
CA GLU A 51 15.13 -4.41 1.25
C GLU A 51 14.41 -4.43 -0.10
N VAL A 52 13.07 -4.31 -0.12
CA VAL A 52 12.29 -4.16 -1.36
C VAL A 52 12.74 -2.93 -2.14
N LEU A 53 12.82 -1.75 -1.52
CA LEU A 53 13.22 -0.51 -2.23
C LEU A 53 14.64 -0.61 -2.78
N VAL A 54 15.58 -1.15 -2.01
CA VAL A 54 16.97 -1.33 -2.48
C VAL A 54 17.03 -2.31 -3.65
N THR A 55 16.36 -3.45 -3.54
CA THR A 55 16.43 -4.48 -4.57
C THR A 55 15.72 -4.03 -5.85
N VAL A 56 14.56 -3.35 -5.74
CA VAL A 56 13.91 -2.75 -6.91
C VAL A 56 14.79 -1.66 -7.50
N GLN A 57 15.45 -0.81 -6.71
CA GLN A 57 16.37 0.20 -7.22
C GLN A 57 17.55 -0.41 -8.01
N ASP A 58 18.11 -1.52 -7.52
CA ASP A 58 19.30 -2.15 -8.10
C ASP A 58 19.04 -2.81 -9.47
N TYR A 59 17.84 -3.36 -9.69
CA TYR A 59 17.50 -4.07 -10.91
C TYR A 59 16.55 -3.31 -11.84
N SER A 60 15.77 -2.35 -11.32
CA SER A 60 14.97 -1.48 -12.17
C SER A 60 15.88 -0.53 -12.93
N GLY A 61 15.63 -0.34 -14.23
CA GLY A 61 16.36 0.64 -15.04
C GLY A 61 16.04 2.09 -14.70
N ASN A 62 15.45 2.34 -13.52
CA ASN A 62 14.92 3.63 -13.11
C ASN A 62 16.05 4.61 -12.78
N LYS A 63 15.90 5.83 -13.30
CA LYS A 63 16.81 6.94 -13.03
C LYS A 63 16.50 7.66 -11.72
N SER A 64 15.26 7.52 -11.24
CA SER A 64 14.81 8.15 -10.00
C SER A 64 15.19 7.29 -8.79
N ASP A 65 15.76 7.92 -7.76
CA ASP A 65 16.11 7.25 -6.51
C ASP A 65 14.84 6.94 -5.70
N ILE A 66 14.47 5.67 -5.65
CA ILE A 66 13.31 5.18 -4.89
C ILE A 66 13.65 4.74 -3.47
N THR A 67 14.93 4.73 -3.09
CA THR A 67 15.36 4.23 -1.76
C THR A 67 14.91 5.12 -0.61
N ASN A 68 14.55 6.37 -0.93
CA ASN A 68 14.09 7.40 0.00
C ASN A 68 12.56 7.53 0.08
N ILE A 69 11.82 6.63 -0.56
CA ILE A 69 10.36 6.65 -0.53
C ILE A 69 9.84 6.39 0.89
N PRO A 70 8.78 7.09 1.33
CA PRO A 70 8.21 6.88 2.65
C PRO A 70 7.83 5.41 2.89
N ILE A 71 8.15 4.93 4.09
CA ILE A 71 7.75 3.61 4.58
C ILE A 71 6.76 3.80 5.71
N ILE A 72 5.63 3.09 5.65
CA ILE A 72 4.61 3.08 6.69
C ILE A 72 4.58 1.71 7.35
N VAL A 73 4.75 1.67 8.67
CA VAL A 73 4.53 0.44 9.43
C VAL A 73 3.05 0.27 9.70
N ALA A 74 2.48 -0.81 9.17
CA ALA A 74 1.07 -1.14 9.30
C ALA A 74 0.90 -2.66 9.46
N ASP A 75 0.01 -3.06 10.37
CA ASP A 75 -0.29 -4.46 10.67
C ASP A 75 -1.81 -4.65 10.75
N VAL A 76 -2.32 -5.65 10.03
CA VAL A 76 -3.74 -6.03 10.06
C VAL A 76 -4.17 -6.42 11.47
N GLY A 77 -3.27 -7.01 12.28
CA GLY A 77 -3.54 -7.32 13.68
C GLY A 77 -3.61 -6.08 14.60
N ASN A 78 -3.38 -4.88 14.07
CA ASN A 78 -3.46 -3.63 14.79
C ASN A 78 -4.27 -2.59 13.98
N SER A 79 -5.59 -2.57 14.20
CA SER A 79 -6.53 -1.71 13.48
C SER A 79 -6.15 -0.22 13.53
N SER A 80 -5.57 0.26 14.64
CA SER A 80 -5.12 1.65 14.75
C SER A 80 -4.04 1.98 13.71
N SER A 81 -3.12 1.05 13.44
CA SER A 81 -2.07 1.25 12.44
C SER A 81 -2.62 1.31 11.01
N ILE A 82 -3.68 0.55 10.72
CA ILE A 82 -4.37 0.57 9.43
C ILE A 82 -5.10 1.91 9.23
N ILE A 83 -5.80 2.38 10.27
CA ILE A 83 -6.48 3.68 10.25
C ILE A 83 -5.49 4.82 10.02
N GLU A 84 -4.37 4.84 10.73
CA GLU A 84 -3.35 5.90 10.56
C GLU A 84 -2.71 5.88 9.16
N MET A 85 -2.50 4.70 8.56
CA MET A 85 -2.10 4.58 7.16
C MET A 85 -3.18 5.15 6.21
N CYS A 86 -4.44 4.78 6.40
CA CYS A 86 -5.53 5.24 5.55
C CYS A 86 -5.75 6.75 5.66
N LYS A 87 -5.63 7.34 6.85
CA LYS A 87 -5.74 8.80 7.06
C LYS A 87 -4.80 9.61 6.17
N ARG A 88 -3.64 9.08 5.81
CA ARG A 88 -2.61 9.74 4.99
C ARG A 88 -2.75 9.46 3.49
N THR A 89 -3.63 8.53 3.10
CA THR A 89 -3.66 7.91 1.76
C THR A 89 -4.92 8.27 0.97
N LYS A 90 -4.77 8.65 -0.31
CA LYS A 90 -5.91 8.78 -1.25
C LYS A 90 -6.35 7.44 -1.84
N LEU A 91 -5.40 6.62 -2.30
CA LEU A 91 -5.62 5.27 -2.83
C LEU A 91 -4.71 4.25 -2.13
N LEU A 92 -5.30 3.25 -1.50
CA LEU A 92 -4.62 2.10 -0.96
C LEU A 92 -4.64 0.95 -1.98
N LEU A 93 -3.47 0.52 -2.44
CA LEU A 93 -3.27 -0.71 -3.19
C LEU A 93 -3.00 -1.83 -2.19
N ASN A 94 -4.03 -2.60 -1.85
CA ASN A 94 -3.93 -3.69 -0.90
C ASN A 94 -3.41 -4.96 -1.59
N CYS A 95 -2.19 -5.36 -1.23
CA CYS A 95 -1.56 -6.61 -1.64
C CYS A 95 -1.39 -7.57 -0.44
N VAL A 96 -2.08 -7.33 0.68
CA VAL A 96 -2.05 -8.21 1.86
C VAL A 96 -3.11 -9.29 1.69
N GLY A 97 -2.69 -10.46 1.21
CA GLY A 97 -3.56 -11.62 1.06
C GLY A 97 -3.08 -12.84 1.87
N PRO A 98 -3.87 -13.92 1.86
CA PRO A 98 -5.28 -14.02 1.43
C PRO A 98 -6.25 -13.09 2.20
N TYR A 99 -7.13 -12.37 1.48
CA TYR A 99 -7.86 -11.21 2.01
C TYR A 99 -8.99 -11.59 2.99
N ASN A 100 -9.71 -12.69 2.72
CA ASN A 100 -10.77 -13.27 3.56
C ASN A 100 -10.24 -13.84 4.87
N GLU A 101 -8.95 -14.21 4.90
CA GLU A 101 -8.32 -14.80 6.09
C GLU A 101 -7.48 -13.77 6.86
N PHE A 102 -6.94 -12.77 6.18
CA PHE A 102 -6.02 -11.78 6.75
C PHE A 102 -6.58 -10.36 6.67
N GLY A 103 -7.77 -10.20 7.25
CA GLY A 103 -8.36 -8.93 7.65
C GLY A 103 -8.64 -7.93 6.54
N GLY A 104 -9.12 -8.43 5.40
CA GLY A 104 -9.65 -7.61 4.32
C GLY A 104 -10.82 -6.72 4.77
N GLU A 105 -11.69 -7.21 5.66
CA GLU A 105 -12.82 -6.44 6.20
C GLU A 105 -12.32 -5.23 7.01
N GLU A 106 -11.31 -5.42 7.85
CA GLU A 106 -10.70 -4.36 8.66
C GLU A 106 -10.05 -3.29 7.77
N ILE A 107 -9.37 -3.69 6.69
CA ILE A 107 -8.79 -2.76 5.72
C ILE A 107 -9.88 -1.97 5.01
N VAL A 108 -10.92 -2.64 4.51
CA VAL A 108 -12.04 -1.98 3.82
C VAL A 108 -12.78 -1.04 4.76
N SER A 109 -13.04 -1.46 6.00
CA SER A 109 -13.69 -0.66 7.03
C SER A 109 -12.89 0.61 7.34
N ALA A 110 -11.57 0.49 7.54
CA ALA A 110 -10.68 1.63 7.76
C ALA A 110 -10.63 2.58 6.55
N CYS A 111 -10.62 2.03 5.33
CA CYS A 111 -10.68 2.81 4.09
C CYS A 111 -11.98 3.62 3.99
N ILE A 112 -13.13 3.02 4.31
CA ILE A 112 -14.43 3.69 4.34
C ILE A 112 -14.42 4.82 5.38
N GLU A 113 -14.00 4.53 6.61
CA GLU A 113 -13.90 5.51 7.71
C GLU A 113 -13.02 6.70 7.31
N CYS A 114 -11.86 6.42 6.72
CA CYS A 114 -10.87 7.42 6.36
C CYS A 114 -11.13 8.12 5.01
N LYS A 115 -12.16 7.70 4.27
CA LYS A 115 -12.45 8.14 2.89
C LYS A 115 -11.26 7.93 1.95
N THR A 116 -10.69 6.73 2.01
CA THR A 116 -9.57 6.28 1.19
C THR A 116 -10.09 5.26 0.18
N HIS A 117 -9.76 5.46 -1.10
CA HIS A 117 -10.08 4.47 -2.12
C HIS A 117 -9.26 3.22 -1.87
N CYS A 118 -9.83 2.05 -2.11
CA CYS A 118 -9.16 0.77 -1.94
C CYS A 118 -9.26 -0.02 -3.24
N ILE A 119 -8.14 -0.57 -3.70
CA ILE A 119 -8.06 -1.54 -4.79
C ILE A 119 -7.28 -2.74 -4.24
N ASP A 120 -7.76 -3.94 -4.52
CA ASP A 120 -7.06 -5.19 -4.27
C ASP A 120 -7.10 -6.08 -5.52
N LEU A 121 -6.37 -7.18 -5.48
CA LEU A 121 -6.24 -8.12 -6.61
C LEU A 121 -7.19 -9.32 -6.49
N SER A 122 -8.10 -9.34 -5.52
CA SER A 122 -8.74 -10.55 -4.96
C SER A 122 -8.90 -11.72 -5.95
N ALA A 123 -8.19 -12.83 -5.66
CA ALA A 123 -8.26 -14.09 -6.39
C ALA A 123 -9.04 -15.15 -5.59
N GLU A 124 -10.04 -14.73 -4.83
CA GLU A 124 -10.71 -15.58 -3.85
C GLU A 124 -11.77 -16.47 -4.49
N ILE A 125 -11.63 -17.77 -4.26
CA ILE A 125 -12.50 -18.79 -4.86
C ILE A 125 -13.79 -18.96 -4.04
N ARG A 126 -13.81 -18.51 -2.78
CA ARG A 126 -14.97 -18.58 -1.88
C ARG A 126 -15.15 -17.27 -1.13
N VAL A 127 -16.21 -16.55 -1.48
CA VAL A 127 -16.78 -15.48 -0.67
C VAL A 127 -17.90 -16.12 0.15
N ASN A 128 -17.81 -16.12 1.48
CA ASN A 128 -18.94 -16.55 2.32
C ASN A 128 -19.99 -15.44 2.30
N ILE A 129 -20.93 -15.54 1.37
CA ILE A 129 -22.09 -14.66 1.29
C ILE A 129 -23.21 -15.30 2.12
N PHE A 130 -23.23 -14.98 3.41
CA PHE A 130 -24.23 -15.35 4.45
C PHE A 130 -24.49 -16.85 4.70
#